data_AF-A0A918ZAZ5-F1
#
_entry.id   AF-A0A918ZAZ5-F1
#
_cell.length_a   1.000
_cell.length_b   1.000
_cell.length_c   1.000
_cell.angle_alpha   90.00
_cell.angle_beta   90.00
_cell.angle_gamma   90.00
#
_symmetry.space_group_name_H-M   'P 1'
#
loop_
_entity.id
_entity.type
_entity.pdbx_description
1 polymer ?
#
loop_
_entity_poly.entity_id
_entity_poly.type
_entity_poly.pdbx_seq_one_letter_code
_entity_poly.pdbx_strand_id
1 'polypeptide(L)'
;MSVWLAPVLGLVGAFVGASLAPWLTAHLGWRRTRREAFNVAISALRVAQVSRHFANGVPAHYVGGDAATVEAFNQRLRERGIDRFADSMHEAKVALAALEPFCRVSGHLDRWEITESDAVRMLAELMRERGRYRSA
;
A
#
# COMPACT_ATOMS: atom_id res chain seq x y z
N MET A 1 -21.98 -34.47 46.09
CA MET A 1 -22.77 -33.50 45.31
C MET A 1 -21.86 -32.71 44.37
N SER A 2 -21.16 -33.37 43.44
CA SER A 2 -20.06 -32.76 42.68
C SER A 2 -20.21 -32.87 41.16
N VAL A 3 -21.28 -33.55 40.69
CA VAL A 3 -21.53 -33.87 39.27
C VAL A 3 -22.06 -32.65 38.48
N TRP A 4 -22.57 -31.62 39.17
CA TRP A 4 -23.15 -30.42 38.55
C TRP A 4 -22.17 -29.26 38.34
N LEU A 5 -20.94 -29.34 38.86
CA LEU A 5 -19.93 -28.27 38.73
C LEU A 5 -19.31 -28.21 37.33
N ALA A 6 -19.04 -29.37 36.72
CA ALA A 6 -18.45 -29.45 35.38
C ALA A 6 -19.32 -28.81 34.28
N PRO A 7 -20.63 -29.07 34.17
CA PRO A 7 -21.46 -28.43 33.14
C PRO A 7 -21.64 -26.92 33.35
N VAL A 8 -21.70 -26.45 34.60
CA VAL A 8 -21.79 -25.01 34.91
C VAL A 8 -20.49 -24.29 34.55
N LEU A 9 -19.34 -24.88 34.87
CA LEU A 9 -18.04 -24.35 34.45
C LEU A 9 -17.86 -24.38 32.93
N GLY A 10 -18.37 -25.42 32.26
CA GLY A 10 -18.41 -25.49 30.79
C GLY A 10 -19.25 -24.38 30.17
N LEU A 11 -20.42 -24.08 30.73
CA LEU A 11 -21.29 -22.98 30.29
C LEU A 11 -20.65 -21.61 30.52
N VAL A 12 -20.02 -21.39 31.68
CA VAL A 12 -19.31 -20.14 31.96
C VAL A 12 -18.11 -19.97 31.03
N GLY A 13 -17.33 -21.03 30.80
CA GLY A 13 -16.21 -21.03 29.86
C GLY A 13 -16.65 -20.76 28.42
N ALA A 14 -17.74 -21.38 27.96
CA ALA A 14 -18.30 -21.16 26.63
C ALA A 14 -18.85 -19.74 26.47
N PHE A 15 -19.53 -19.20 27.49
CA PHE A 15 -20.07 -17.85 27.47
C PHE A 15 -18.97 -16.78 27.46
N VAL A 16 -17.95 -16.94 28.29
CA VAL A 16 -16.78 -16.04 28.31
C VAL A 16 -16.00 -16.14 27.00
N GLY A 17 -15.81 -17.35 26.47
CA GLY A 17 -15.17 -17.57 25.16
C GLY A 17 -15.96 -16.92 24.01
N ALA A 18 -17.28 -17.07 23.99
CA ALA A 18 -18.15 -16.47 22.97
C ALA A 18 -18.24 -14.95 23.08
N SER A 19 -18.09 -14.39 24.28
CA SER A 19 -18.12 -12.93 24.51
C SER A 19 -16.80 -12.25 24.13
N LEU A 20 -15.67 -12.94 24.32
CA LEU A 20 -14.33 -12.44 23.98
C LEU A 20 -13.96 -12.68 22.51
N ALA A 21 -14.56 -13.68 21.85
CA ALA A 21 -14.28 -14.01 20.46
C ALA A 21 -14.53 -12.83 19.48
N PRO A 22 -15.65 -12.08 19.55
CA PRO A 22 -15.87 -10.89 18.71
C PRO A 22 -14.83 -9.79 18.93
N TRP A 23 -14.37 -9.60 20.16
CA TRP A 23 -13.35 -8.60 20.48
C TRP A 23 -11.98 -9.00 19.92
N LEU A 24 -11.60 -10.28 20.07
CA LEU A 24 -10.38 -10.83 19.49
C LEU A 24 -10.40 -10.80 17.96
N THR A 25 -11.52 -11.14 17.31
CA THR A 25 -11.62 -11.09 15.84
C THR A 25 -11.65 -9.66 15.33
N ALA A 26 -12.31 -8.73 16.02
CA ALA A 26 -12.26 -7.30 15.71
C ALA A 26 -10.83 -6.74 15.86
N HIS A 27 -10.11 -7.13 16.91
CA HIS A 27 -8.74 -6.67 17.15
C HIS A 27 -7.75 -7.26 16.13
N LEU A 28 -7.87 -8.55 15.81
CA LEU A 28 -7.07 -9.20 14.76
C LEU A 28 -7.41 -8.64 13.37
N GLY A 29 -8.69 -8.39 13.10
CA GLY A 29 -9.17 -7.73 11.89
C GLY A 29 -8.58 -6.34 11.74
N TRP A 30 -8.60 -5.53 12.81
CA TRP A 30 -7.97 -4.21 12.84
C TRP A 30 -6.46 -4.26 12.61
N ARG A 31 -5.75 -5.20 13.26
CA ARG A 31 -4.30 -5.36 13.04
C ARG A 31 -4.00 -5.78 11.60
N ARG A 32 -4.84 -6.61 11.00
CA ARG A 32 -4.71 -7.07 9.62
C ARG A 32 -4.96 -5.95 8.61
N THR A 33 -6.08 -5.25 8.72
CA THR A 33 -6.42 -4.12 7.84
C THR A 33 -5.37 -3.01 7.92
N ARG A 34 -4.83 -2.75 9.11
CA ARG A 34 -3.74 -1.79 9.30
C ARG A 34 -2.45 -2.23 8.61
N ARG A 35 -2.04 -3.50 8.74
CA ARG A 35 -0.84 -4.02 8.04
C ARG A 35 -1.00 -3.99 6.53
N GLU A 36 -2.18 -4.35 6.03
CA GLU A 36 -2.52 -4.29 4.61
C GLU A 36 -2.44 -2.84 4.11
N ALA A 37 -2.99 -1.86 4.83
CA ALA A 37 -2.89 -0.44 4.49
C ALA A 37 -1.43 0.05 4.37
N PHE A 38 -0.56 -0.30 5.33
CA PHE A 38 0.86 0.05 5.25
C PHE A 38 1.55 -0.59 4.03
N ASN A 39 1.26 -1.87 3.75
CA ASN A 39 1.88 -2.55 2.62
C ASN A 39 1.43 -1.95 1.28
N VAL A 40 0.14 -1.63 1.15
CA VAL A 40 -0.44 -0.97 -0.03
C VAL A 40 0.18 0.41 -0.24
N ALA A 41 0.30 1.22 0.83
CA ALA A 41 0.93 2.54 0.74
C ALA A 41 2.41 2.45 0.32
N ILE A 42 3.17 1.51 0.91
CA ILE A 42 4.58 1.29 0.56
C ILE A 42 4.72 0.82 -0.89
N SER A 43 3.89 -0.13 -1.34
CA SER A 43 3.96 -0.64 -2.71
C SER A 43 3.58 0.42 -3.73
N ALA A 44 2.49 1.15 -3.49
CA ALA A 44 2.02 2.20 -4.40
C ALA A 44 3.05 3.32 -4.53
N LEU A 45 3.64 3.76 -3.42
CA LEU A 45 4.69 4.79 -3.45
C LEU A 45 5.94 4.31 -4.23
N ARG A 46 6.33 3.04 -4.09
CA ARG A 46 7.44 2.46 -4.88
C ARG A 46 7.10 2.38 -6.36
N VAL A 47 5.89 1.93 -6.71
CA VAL A 47 5.44 1.85 -8.11
C VAL A 47 5.45 3.23 -8.75
N ALA A 48 4.99 4.25 -8.04
CA ALA A 48 5.03 5.64 -8.51
C ALA A 48 6.46 6.16 -8.75
N GLN A 49 7.42 5.79 -7.91
CA GLN A 49 8.82 6.15 -8.14
C GLN A 49 9.45 5.37 -9.30
N VAL A 50 9.08 4.10 -9.49
CA VAL A 50 9.57 3.30 -10.63
C VAL A 50 8.98 3.81 -11.94
N SER A 51 7.70 4.19 -11.97
CA SER A 51 7.05 4.69 -13.19
C SER A 51 7.60 6.04 -13.67
N ARG A 52 8.26 6.80 -12.78
CA ARG A 52 9.06 7.99 -13.15
C ARG A 52 10.18 7.65 -14.15
N HIS A 53 10.77 6.45 -14.02
CA HIS A 53 11.85 5.97 -14.88
C HIS A 53 11.29 5.05 -15.97
N PHE A 54 10.48 5.59 -16.88
CA PHE A 54 10.01 4.84 -18.05
C PHE A 54 11.10 4.74 -19.13
N ALA A 55 11.01 3.72 -19.99
CA ALA A 55 11.99 3.49 -21.05
C ALA A 55 12.01 4.67 -22.04
N ASN A 56 13.19 5.25 -22.29
CA ASN A 56 13.38 6.46 -23.10
C ASN A 56 13.21 6.28 -24.63
N GLY A 57 12.76 5.09 -25.05
CA GLY A 57 12.55 4.73 -26.45
C GLY A 57 12.90 3.27 -26.69
N VAL A 58 12.24 2.67 -27.68
CA VAL A 58 12.54 1.32 -28.14
C VAL A 58 13.41 1.43 -29.41
N PRO A 59 14.54 0.70 -29.47
CA PRO A 59 15.39 0.67 -30.67
C PRO A 59 14.62 0.25 -31.92
N ALA A 60 14.98 0.84 -33.07
CA ALA A 60 14.30 0.62 -34.35
C ALA A 60 14.15 -0.86 -34.75
N HIS A 61 15.15 -1.69 -34.40
CA HIS A 61 15.14 -3.12 -34.72
C HIS A 61 14.06 -3.92 -33.98
N TYR A 62 13.51 -3.40 -32.88
CA TYR A 62 12.40 -4.05 -32.14
C TYR A 62 11.02 -3.62 -32.61
N VAL A 63 10.87 -2.40 -33.17
CA VAL A 63 9.59 -1.89 -33.66
C VAL A 63 9.32 -2.38 -35.08
N GLY A 64 10.37 -2.46 -35.91
CA GLY A 64 10.25 -2.70 -37.34
C GLY A 64 9.66 -1.49 -38.08
N GLY A 65 9.95 -1.38 -39.37
CA GLY A 65 9.47 -0.28 -40.22
C GLY A 65 10.49 0.83 -40.44
N ASP A 66 10.01 1.93 -41.02
CA ASP A 66 10.80 3.12 -41.36
C ASP A 66 11.03 4.04 -40.15
N ALA A 67 11.95 5.00 -40.31
CA ALA A 67 12.29 5.93 -39.22
C ALA A 67 11.07 6.73 -38.71
N ALA A 68 10.13 7.07 -39.58
CA ALA A 68 8.91 7.79 -39.21
C ALA A 68 7.98 6.94 -38.32
N THR A 69 7.84 5.64 -38.61
CA THR A 69 7.06 4.72 -37.77
C THR A 69 7.69 4.53 -36.39
N VAL A 70 9.02 4.40 -36.33
CA VAL A 70 9.75 4.27 -35.05
C VAL A 70 9.60 5.52 -34.20
N GLU A 71 9.69 6.71 -34.80
CA GLU A 71 9.52 7.97 -34.09
C GLU A 71 8.09 8.12 -33.56
N ALA A 72 7.09 7.85 -34.39
CA ALA A 72 5.68 7.87 -33.97
C ALA A 72 5.38 6.87 -32.85
N PHE A 73 6.01 5.69 -32.88
CA PHE A 73 5.88 4.70 -31.81
C PHE A 73 6.50 5.20 -30.50
N ASN A 74 7.72 5.74 -30.56
CA ASN A 74 8.41 6.27 -29.38
C ASN A 74 7.69 7.48 -28.77
N GLN A 75 7.08 8.33 -29.60
CA GLN A 75 6.23 9.42 -29.14
C GLN A 75 5.03 8.90 -28.33
N ARG A 76 4.28 7.92 -28.87
CA ARG A 76 3.15 7.29 -28.15
C ARG A 76 3.58 6.52 -26.90
N LEU A 77 4.80 5.99 -26.89
CA LEU A 77 5.37 5.32 -25.72
C LEU A 77 5.62 6.33 -24.60
N ARG A 78 6.15 7.50 -24.94
CA ARG A 78 6.38 8.61 -23.98
C ARG A 78 5.07 9.12 -23.41
N GLU A 79 4.08 9.37 -24.25
CA GLU A 79 2.73 9.79 -23.82
C GLU A 79 2.12 8.78 -22.83
N ARG A 80 2.11 7.49 -23.18
CA ARG A 80 1.63 6.42 -22.29
C ARG A 80 2.47 6.29 -21.00
N GLY A 81 3.76 6.62 -21.06
CA GLY A 81 4.64 6.66 -19.90
C GLY A 81 4.22 7.75 -18.90
N ILE A 82 3.89 8.94 -19.40
CA ILE A 82 3.40 10.06 -18.60
C ILE A 82 2.06 9.72 -17.96
N ASP A 83 1.10 9.17 -18.73
CA ASP A 83 -0.20 8.77 -18.20
C ASP A 83 -0.06 7.73 -17.08
N ARG A 84 0.75 6.69 -17.31
CA ARG A 84 1.03 5.67 -16.31
C ARG A 84 1.69 6.25 -15.06
N PHE A 85 2.58 7.23 -15.21
CA PHE A 85 3.19 7.90 -14.07
C PHE A 85 2.14 8.69 -13.27
N ALA A 86 1.27 9.45 -13.95
CA ALA A 86 0.19 10.19 -13.32
C ALA A 86 -0.78 9.28 -12.54
N ASP A 87 -1.19 8.15 -13.15
CA ASP A 87 -2.04 7.16 -12.50
C ASP A 87 -1.37 6.55 -11.26
N SER A 88 -0.11 6.13 -11.39
CA SER A 88 0.66 5.56 -10.27
C SER A 88 0.83 6.58 -9.13
N MET A 89 1.06 7.85 -9.47
CA MET A 89 1.16 8.94 -8.51
C MET A 89 -0.16 9.19 -7.80
N HIS A 90 -1.28 9.13 -8.51
CA HIS A 90 -2.61 9.24 -7.92
C HIS A 90 -2.89 8.09 -6.96
N GLU A 91 -2.64 6.85 -7.37
CA GLU A 91 -2.80 5.66 -6.52
C GLU A 91 -1.95 5.74 -5.25
N ALA A 92 -0.70 6.19 -5.37
CA ALA A 92 0.19 6.39 -4.21
C ALA A 92 -0.41 7.39 -3.22
N LYS A 93 -0.95 8.52 -3.69
CA LYS A 93 -1.58 9.52 -2.82
C LYS A 93 -2.84 8.99 -2.16
N VAL A 94 -3.69 8.28 -2.89
CA VAL A 94 -4.91 7.65 -2.33
C VAL A 94 -4.53 6.65 -1.25
N ALA A 95 -3.52 5.81 -1.49
CA ALA A 95 -3.05 4.84 -0.51
C ALA A 95 -2.46 5.51 0.75
N LEU A 96 -1.74 6.63 0.58
CA LEU A 96 -1.21 7.42 1.69
C LEU A 96 -2.31 8.12 2.48
N ALA A 97 -3.34 8.65 1.82
CA ALA A 97 -4.51 9.25 2.47
C ALA A 97 -5.32 8.21 3.26
N ALA A 98 -5.51 7.01 2.70
CA ALA A 98 -6.16 5.89 3.39
C ALA A 98 -5.39 5.43 4.64
N LEU A 99 -4.09 5.75 4.74
CA LEU A 99 -3.26 5.44 5.89
C LEU A 99 -3.39 6.48 7.02
N GLU A 100 -3.93 7.68 6.75
CA GLU A 100 -4.04 8.79 7.70
C GLU A 100 -4.63 8.40 9.07
N PRO A 101 -5.69 7.56 9.17
CA PRO A 101 -6.24 7.12 10.46
C PRO A 101 -5.25 6.34 11.33
N PHE A 102 -4.20 5.77 10.72
CA PHE A 102 -3.22 4.90 11.37
C PHE A 102 -1.86 5.55 11.54
N CYS A 103 -1.48 6.44 10.62
CA CYS A 103 -0.18 7.07 10.57
C CYS A 103 -0.25 8.34 9.73
N ARG A 104 0.08 9.47 10.32
CA ARG A 104 0.25 10.73 9.58
C ARG A 104 1.64 10.75 8.96
N VAL A 105 1.70 10.74 7.63
CA VAL A 105 2.97 10.76 6.89
C VAL A 105 3.43 12.19 6.68
N SER A 106 4.75 12.45 6.80
CA SER A 106 5.29 13.80 6.58
C SER A 106 5.36 14.13 5.07
N GLY A 107 4.42 14.93 4.58
CA GLY A 107 4.41 15.34 3.18
C GLY A 107 3.21 16.18 2.79
N HIS A 108 3.35 16.96 1.72
CA HIS A 108 2.24 17.70 1.11
C HIS A 108 1.69 16.87 -0.05
N LEU A 109 0.60 16.14 0.21
CA LEU A 109 -0.06 15.33 -0.81
C LEU A 109 -0.78 16.18 -1.88
N ASP A 110 -1.01 17.46 -1.59
CA ASP A 110 -1.69 18.42 -2.47
C ASP A 110 -0.86 18.82 -3.70
N ARG A 111 0.46 18.58 -3.67
CA ARG A 111 1.32 18.85 -4.82
C ARG A 111 1.05 17.84 -5.93
N TRP A 112 1.21 18.24 -7.19
CA TRP A 112 1.12 17.35 -8.35
C TRP A 112 1.98 16.08 -8.17
N GLU A 113 3.20 16.23 -7.68
CA GLU A 113 4.21 15.17 -7.59
C GLU A 113 4.75 15.02 -6.17
N ILE A 114 5.01 13.77 -5.76
CA ILE A 114 5.85 13.46 -4.60
C ILE A 114 7.28 13.33 -5.14
N THR A 115 8.14 14.27 -4.76
CA THR A 115 9.55 14.29 -5.20
C THR A 115 10.26 13.02 -4.73
N GLU A 116 11.34 12.63 -5.42
CA GLU A 116 12.12 11.45 -5.04
C GLU A 116 12.66 11.57 -3.59
N SER A 117 13.14 12.75 -3.20
CA SER A 117 13.56 13.03 -1.82
C SER A 117 12.45 12.88 -0.80
N ASP A 118 11.23 13.35 -1.13
CA ASP A 118 10.07 13.19 -0.25
C ASP A 118 9.66 11.72 -0.19
N ALA A 119 9.62 11.02 -1.32
CA ALA A 119 9.28 9.60 -1.38
C ALA A 119 10.24 8.74 -0.55
N VAL A 120 11.55 9.02 -0.59
CA VAL A 120 12.55 8.35 0.25
C VAL A 120 12.28 8.61 1.73
N ARG A 121 12.03 9.87 2.12
CA ARG A 121 11.70 10.23 3.50
C ARG A 121 10.41 9.52 3.98
N MET A 122 9.36 9.57 3.17
CA MET A 122 8.07 8.95 3.45
C MET A 122 8.19 7.42 3.55
N LEU A 123 8.93 6.76 2.65
CA LEU A 123 9.20 5.32 2.74
C LEU A 123 9.95 4.96 4.01
N ALA A 124 10.96 5.74 4.40
CA ALA A 124 11.70 5.51 5.64
C ALA A 124 10.81 5.68 6.88
N GLU A 125 9.89 6.64 6.88
CA GLU A 125 8.87 6.78 7.93
C GLU A 125 7.94 5.58 7.98
N LEU A 126 7.34 5.20 6.85
CA LEU A 126 6.41 4.07 6.76
C LEU A 126 7.06 2.76 7.22
N MET A 127 8.31 2.50 6.83
CA MET A 127 9.04 1.31 7.24
C MET A 127 9.36 1.30 8.73
N ARG A 128 9.74 2.45 9.31
CA ARG A 128 9.98 2.59 10.76
C ARG A 128 8.71 2.37 11.55
N GLU A 129 7.61 3.00 11.17
CA GLU A 129 6.32 2.85 11.85
C GLU A 129 5.81 1.41 11.74
N ARG A 130 5.85 0.80 10.54
CA ARG A 130 5.51 -0.61 10.36
C ARG A 130 6.37 -1.53 11.24
N GLY A 131 7.65 -1.20 11.43
CA GLY A 131 8.58 -1.92 12.30
C GLY A 131 8.19 -1.86 13.78
N ARG A 132 7.85 -0.68 14.30
CA ARG A 132 7.42 -0.51 15.70
C ARG A 132 6.19 -1.35 16.04
N TYR A 133 5.27 -1.52 15.09
CA TYR A 133 4.07 -2.35 15.27
C TYR A 133 4.30 -3.85 15.10
N ARG A 134 5.50 -4.28 14.68
CA ARG A 134 5.89 -5.70 14.69
C ARG A 134 6.43 -6.13 16.06
N SER A 135 6.94 -5.18 16.84
CA SER A 135 7.51 -5.38 18.18
C SER A 135 6.52 -5.12 19.34
N ALA A 136 5.24 -4.83 19.04
CA ALA A 136 4.16 -4.57 20.01
C ALA A 136 2.91 -5.45 19.75
#